data_AF-A0AAE0W4P7-F1
#
_entry.id   AF-A0AAE0W4P7-F1
#
_cell.length_a   1.000
_cell.length_b   1.000
_cell.length_c   1.000
_cell.angle_alpha   90.00
_cell.angle_beta   90.00
_cell.angle_gamma   90.00
#
_symmetry.space_group_name_H-M   'P 1'
#
loop_
_entity.id
_entity.type
_entity.pdbx_description
1 polymer ?
#
loop_
_entity_poly.entity_id
_entity_poly.type
_entity_poly.pdbx_seq_one_letter_code
_entity_poly.pdbx_strand_id
1 'polypeptide(L)'
;MPQASVKAEVLRSAWTLSEQIEESRGKLHLKERDANALYEDAEVHKLNFEKLITRLRKENKEKRIDLSRSINWSENVIRSVFRNRKQELLSMQNCTSTKAISVMDQKVCEASKRLNALQHKRQQCIKRLAEMETERERILKISTIDITEEKEQEIRQIENEIDKADIKFSAAANITRRYEEIFEKMQEECGIYPMKLDLLEEAYRETSKEMEELKEMREKAVHAGEEARRDLHSMEREMYQTKRARDQQLNEMRKEVEKRKEVADKTEKRPRITVTNETGDSKIARQQQRKTERQEKMLTLENAFEIIKRNIHVSDINDVIVRFSNQGSTHQKLHNEKKEKLIKRAKLQEELNKLTQIVKDLKFNSHQQMLKGRKMINDLFTFLDGEEKRRDTALENWTQNEKLLSDVHYGIATLLGKLKDVKLKSPAHNFAPGEPLGDLDQCVRKLRLLFTELGFKKYVPPVINKIENQKFYQYLETLVPQENVRVRMILDDLSEADEIYFDHDQDNEGFTTREDIKHQGQEILNSLVKPKKKKGRKRNP
;
A
#
# COMPACT_ATOMS: atom_id res chain seq x y z
N MET A 1 95.69 28.91 -117.49
CA MET A 1 96.12 27.65 -118.14
C MET A 1 95.52 27.56 -119.54
N PRO A 2 96.25 27.02 -120.54
CA PRO A 2 96.52 27.87 -121.70
C PRO A 2 96.29 27.23 -123.07
N GLN A 3 95.33 27.77 -123.83
CA GLN A 3 95.36 27.74 -125.30
C GLN A 3 95.09 29.11 -125.95
N ALA A 4 94.51 30.07 -125.23
CA ALA A 4 94.28 31.43 -125.74
C ALA A 4 95.56 32.30 -125.88
N SER A 5 96.65 31.95 -125.18
CA SER A 5 97.83 32.82 -125.07
C SER A 5 98.63 32.96 -126.38
N VAL A 6 98.79 31.85 -127.13
CA VAL A 6 99.76 31.77 -128.24
C VAL A 6 99.35 32.60 -129.46
N LYS A 7 98.05 32.91 -129.62
CA LYS A 7 97.57 33.83 -130.67
C LYS A 7 97.69 35.32 -130.31
N ALA A 8 97.99 35.65 -129.04
CA ALA A 8 97.96 37.03 -128.55
C ALA A 8 99.30 37.80 -128.69
N GLU A 9 100.38 37.13 -129.08
CA GLU A 9 101.72 37.73 -129.25
C GLU A 9 102.03 38.04 -130.71
N VAL A 10 101.62 37.18 -131.65
CA VAL A 10 101.87 37.35 -133.11
C VAL A 10 101.17 38.59 -133.70
N LEU A 11 100.12 39.11 -133.04
CA LEU A 11 99.43 40.35 -133.43
C LEU A 11 100.09 41.64 -132.89
N ARG A 12 101.09 41.55 -132.00
CA ARG A 12 101.68 42.74 -131.34
C ARG A 12 102.82 43.40 -132.12
N SER A 13 103.34 42.78 -133.17
CA SER A 13 104.46 43.30 -133.98
C SER A 13 104.02 44.16 -135.16
N ALA A 14 102.75 44.57 -135.23
CA ALA A 14 102.16 45.32 -136.34
C ALA A 14 101.43 46.62 -135.91
N TRP A 15 101.51 47.00 -134.62
CA TRP A 15 100.82 48.17 -134.07
C TRP A 15 101.81 49.27 -133.70
N THR A 16 101.40 50.52 -133.89
CA THR A 16 102.13 51.71 -133.46
C THR A 16 102.06 51.89 -131.94
N LEU A 17 103.00 52.66 -131.39
CA LEU A 17 103.04 52.94 -129.94
C LEU A 17 101.76 53.65 -129.45
N SER A 18 101.09 54.42 -130.32
CA SER A 18 99.81 55.07 -129.98
C SER A 18 98.69 54.03 -129.75
N GLU A 19 98.59 53.02 -130.61
CA GLU A 19 97.59 51.95 -130.50
C GLU A 19 97.84 51.09 -129.25
N GLN A 20 99.10 50.83 -128.86
CA GLN A 20 99.41 50.16 -127.59
C GLN A 20 99.03 51.02 -126.37
N ILE A 21 99.21 52.34 -126.42
CA ILE A 21 98.79 53.25 -125.35
C ILE A 21 97.26 53.31 -125.26
N GLU A 22 96.56 53.31 -126.39
CA GLU A 22 95.10 53.35 -126.44
C GLU A 22 94.47 52.02 -126.00
N GLU A 23 95.02 50.87 -126.41
CA GLU A 23 94.62 49.55 -125.90
C GLU A 23 94.90 49.43 -124.38
N SER A 24 96.02 49.99 -123.92
CA SER A 24 96.35 50.03 -122.47
C SER A 24 95.38 50.92 -121.69
N ARG A 25 95.00 52.09 -122.22
CA ARG A 25 93.97 52.96 -121.64
C ARG A 25 92.61 52.28 -121.63
N GLY A 26 92.24 51.57 -122.71
CA GLY A 26 91.01 50.77 -122.77
C GLY A 26 90.97 49.66 -121.72
N LYS A 27 92.08 48.95 -121.51
CA LYS A 27 92.24 47.94 -120.44
C LYS A 27 92.16 48.56 -119.04
N LEU A 28 92.76 49.73 -118.83
CA LEU A 28 92.76 50.44 -117.56
C LEU A 28 91.34 50.94 -117.24
N HIS A 29 90.68 51.62 -118.18
CA HIS A 29 89.28 52.07 -118.04
C HIS A 29 88.32 50.89 -117.86
N LEU A 30 88.53 49.75 -118.53
CA LEU A 30 87.74 48.54 -118.27
C LEU A 30 87.96 48.01 -116.85
N LYS A 31 89.20 48.02 -116.34
CA LYS A 31 89.51 47.62 -114.95
C LYS A 31 88.96 48.59 -113.90
N GLU A 32 88.95 49.89 -114.17
CA GLU A 32 88.27 50.89 -113.35
C GLU A 32 86.75 50.66 -113.35
N ARG A 33 86.16 50.33 -114.50
CA ARG A 33 84.71 50.03 -114.58
C ARG A 33 84.34 48.71 -113.90
N ASP A 34 85.17 47.68 -114.02
CA ASP A 34 85.02 46.42 -113.27
C ASP A 34 85.16 46.67 -111.76
N ALA A 35 86.14 47.46 -111.33
CA ALA A 35 86.36 47.79 -109.92
C ALA A 35 85.22 48.63 -109.34
N ASN A 36 84.71 49.61 -110.08
CA ASN A 36 83.54 50.39 -109.67
C ASN A 36 82.28 49.52 -109.60
N ALA A 37 82.04 48.63 -110.57
CA ALA A 37 80.91 47.71 -110.53
C ALA A 37 80.98 46.74 -109.33
N LEU A 38 82.16 46.23 -109.00
CA LEU A 38 82.39 45.40 -107.80
C LEU A 38 82.25 46.20 -106.50
N TYR A 39 82.62 47.48 -106.48
CA TYR A 39 82.42 48.36 -105.33
C TYR A 39 80.93 48.72 -105.14
N GLU A 40 80.23 49.06 -106.21
CA GLU A 40 78.78 49.32 -106.22
C GLU A 40 78.00 48.08 -105.76
N ASP A 41 78.33 46.89 -106.26
CA ASP A 41 77.72 45.64 -105.82
C ASP A 41 78.02 45.34 -104.34
N ALA A 42 79.26 45.56 -103.88
CA ALA A 42 79.63 45.42 -102.47
C ALA A 42 78.89 46.44 -101.56
N GLU A 43 78.68 47.68 -102.00
CA GLU A 43 77.93 48.71 -101.27
C GLU A 43 76.42 48.42 -101.26
N VAL A 44 75.86 47.91 -102.37
CA VAL A 44 74.48 47.39 -102.43
C VAL A 44 74.32 46.17 -101.50
N HIS A 45 75.27 45.25 -101.49
CA HIS A 45 75.30 44.12 -100.56
C HIS A 45 75.38 44.57 -99.10
N LYS A 46 76.29 45.48 -98.75
CA LYS A 46 76.39 46.11 -97.42
C LYS A 46 75.05 46.74 -97.00
N LEU A 47 74.46 47.58 -97.85
CA LEU A 47 73.17 48.22 -97.58
C LEU A 47 72.03 47.19 -97.40
N ASN A 48 72.06 46.08 -98.15
CA ASN A 48 71.11 44.98 -98.00
C ASN A 48 71.34 44.19 -96.70
N PHE A 49 72.58 43.99 -96.26
CA PHE A 49 72.89 43.41 -94.95
C PHE A 49 72.49 44.35 -93.80
N GLU A 50 72.66 45.67 -93.92
CA GLU A 50 72.18 46.65 -92.93
C GLU A 50 70.64 46.66 -92.83
N LYS A 51 69.93 46.59 -93.97
CA LYS A 51 68.47 46.39 -94.04
C LYS A 51 68.02 45.06 -93.43
N LEU A 52 68.82 44.00 -93.55
CA LEU A 52 68.54 42.69 -92.95
C LEU A 52 68.79 42.71 -91.43
N ILE A 53 69.90 43.28 -90.97
CA ILE A 53 70.26 43.42 -89.55
C ILE A 53 69.22 44.29 -88.81
N THR A 54 68.75 45.38 -89.41
CA THR A 54 67.69 46.23 -88.83
C THR A 54 66.35 45.49 -88.75
N ARG A 55 65.98 44.72 -89.78
CA ARG A 55 64.80 43.82 -89.75
C ARG A 55 64.91 42.77 -88.64
N LEU A 56 66.02 42.03 -88.57
CA LEU A 56 66.24 41.00 -87.55
C LEU A 56 66.27 41.59 -86.14
N ARG A 57 66.81 42.79 -85.93
CA ARG A 57 66.74 43.52 -84.66
C ARG A 57 65.30 43.89 -84.28
N LYS A 58 64.47 44.33 -85.24
CA LYS A 58 63.04 44.58 -85.03
C LYS A 58 62.30 43.30 -84.63
N GLU A 59 62.47 42.22 -85.39
CA GLU A 59 61.85 40.92 -85.07
C GLU A 59 62.28 40.39 -83.70
N ASN A 60 63.56 40.53 -83.32
CA ASN A 60 64.05 40.10 -82.01
C ASN A 60 63.43 40.93 -80.88
N LYS A 61 63.23 42.24 -81.09
CA LYS A 61 62.50 43.12 -80.17
C LYS A 61 61.02 42.71 -80.04
N GLU A 62 60.36 42.40 -81.16
CA GLU A 62 58.95 41.94 -81.18
C GLU A 62 58.81 40.60 -80.46
N LYS A 63 59.63 39.60 -80.80
CA LYS A 63 59.69 38.28 -80.13
C LYS A 63 59.97 38.39 -78.62
N ARG A 64 60.78 39.36 -78.17
CA ARG A 64 61.00 39.67 -76.74
C ARG A 64 59.78 40.30 -76.07
N ILE A 65 59.07 41.20 -76.75
CA ILE A 65 57.82 41.79 -76.26
C ILE A 65 56.74 40.71 -76.12
N ASP A 66 56.62 39.81 -77.09
CA ASP A 66 55.63 38.73 -77.05
C ASP A 66 55.96 37.64 -76.03
N LEU A 67 57.24 37.32 -75.82
CA LEU A 67 57.68 36.48 -74.71
C LEU A 67 57.34 37.13 -73.35
N SER A 68 57.59 38.43 -73.18
CA SER A 68 57.23 39.17 -71.96
C SER A 68 55.71 39.24 -71.75
N ARG A 69 54.92 39.45 -72.81
CA ARG A 69 53.46 39.37 -72.78
C ARG A 69 52.98 37.99 -72.35
N SER A 70 53.58 36.92 -72.88
CA SER A 70 53.23 35.52 -72.57
C SER A 70 53.49 35.18 -71.10
N ILE A 71 54.69 35.51 -70.58
CA ILE A 71 55.05 35.29 -69.17
C ILE A 71 54.11 36.07 -68.24
N ASN A 72 53.89 37.36 -68.52
CA ASN A 72 53.10 38.24 -67.66
C ASN A 72 51.58 38.13 -67.90
N TRP A 73 51.12 37.27 -68.83
CA TRP A 73 49.70 37.12 -69.15
C TRP A 73 48.87 36.69 -67.94
N SER A 74 49.38 35.71 -67.19
CA SER A 74 48.72 35.21 -65.98
C SER A 74 48.59 36.27 -64.88
N GLU A 75 49.62 37.10 -64.68
CA GLU A 75 49.57 38.20 -63.72
C GLU A 75 48.55 39.27 -64.15
N ASN A 76 48.51 39.63 -65.44
CA ASN A 76 47.55 40.58 -65.98
C ASN A 76 46.09 40.11 -65.84
N VAL A 77 45.82 38.81 -66.00
CA VAL A 77 44.50 38.20 -65.76
C VAL A 77 44.12 38.23 -64.27
N ILE A 78 45.08 37.96 -63.37
CA ILE A 78 44.84 38.09 -61.92
C ILE A 78 44.57 39.56 -61.54
N ARG A 79 45.34 40.50 -62.07
CA ARG A 79 45.16 41.95 -61.84
C ARG A 79 43.81 42.48 -62.34
N SER A 80 43.27 41.97 -63.45
CA SER A 80 41.95 42.39 -63.96
C SER A 80 40.79 41.81 -63.13
N VAL A 81 40.86 40.53 -62.76
CA VAL A 81 39.81 39.84 -61.98
C VAL A 81 39.73 40.36 -60.53
N PHE A 82 40.86 40.58 -59.86
CA PHE A 82 40.88 41.01 -58.44
C PHE A 82 40.96 42.53 -58.24
N ARG A 83 40.59 43.34 -59.24
CA ARG A 83 40.65 44.82 -59.19
C ARG A 83 39.99 45.44 -57.96
N ASN A 84 38.89 44.85 -57.48
CA ASN A 84 38.13 45.31 -56.31
C ASN A 84 38.46 44.53 -55.01
N ARG A 85 39.43 43.61 -55.05
CA ARG A 85 39.75 42.63 -53.99
C ARG A 85 41.24 42.69 -53.63
N LYS A 86 41.62 43.78 -52.97
CA LYS A 86 43.03 44.16 -52.73
C LYS A 86 43.80 43.13 -51.88
N GLN A 87 43.17 42.48 -50.91
CA GLN A 87 43.82 41.47 -50.07
C GLN A 87 44.11 40.20 -50.87
N GLU A 88 43.16 39.76 -51.67
CA GLU A 88 43.30 38.59 -52.54
C GLU A 88 44.33 38.85 -53.65
N LEU A 89 44.29 40.04 -54.28
CA LEU A 89 45.28 40.47 -55.28
C LEU A 89 46.71 40.38 -54.73
N LEU A 90 46.97 40.93 -53.54
CA LEU A 90 48.26 40.85 -52.87
C LEU A 90 48.66 39.40 -52.56
N SER A 91 47.72 38.54 -52.15
CA SER A 91 48.00 37.12 -51.89
C SER A 91 48.30 36.30 -53.16
N MET A 92 47.95 36.79 -54.35
CA MET A 92 48.09 36.06 -55.62
C MET A 92 49.10 36.67 -56.61
N GLN A 93 49.76 37.78 -56.25
CA GLN A 93 50.58 38.58 -57.19
C GLN A 93 51.66 37.79 -57.94
N ASN A 94 52.28 36.79 -57.29
CA ASN A 94 53.36 35.97 -57.88
C ASN A 94 52.91 34.53 -58.20
N CYS A 95 51.63 34.31 -58.53
CA CYS A 95 51.08 32.97 -58.80
C CYS A 95 50.58 32.80 -60.24
N THR A 96 50.65 31.56 -60.73
CA THR A 96 49.98 31.17 -61.98
C THR A 96 48.46 31.21 -61.84
N SER A 97 47.74 31.38 -62.95
CA SER A 97 46.27 31.37 -62.99
C SER A 97 45.66 30.10 -62.38
N THR A 98 46.25 28.93 -62.64
CA THR A 98 45.83 27.64 -62.06
C THR A 98 45.95 27.61 -60.54
N LYS A 99 47.03 28.17 -59.98
CA LYS A 99 47.23 28.27 -58.53
C LYS A 99 46.29 29.31 -57.91
N ALA A 100 45.98 30.39 -58.61
CA ALA A 100 44.99 31.39 -58.18
C ALA A 100 43.57 30.82 -58.10
N ILE A 101 43.16 29.99 -59.07
CA ILE A 101 41.89 29.25 -59.04
C ILE A 101 41.85 28.35 -57.80
N SER A 102 42.84 27.46 -57.64
CA SER A 102 42.89 26.52 -56.50
C SER A 102 42.86 27.19 -55.12
N VAL A 103 43.55 28.33 -54.94
CA VAL A 103 43.51 29.10 -53.68
C VAL A 103 42.14 29.76 -53.45
N MET A 104 41.47 30.22 -54.51
CA MET A 104 40.11 30.76 -54.39
C MET A 104 39.08 29.67 -54.12
N ASP A 105 39.19 28.51 -54.77
CA ASP A 105 38.34 27.35 -54.51
C ASP A 105 38.47 26.90 -53.05
N GLN A 106 39.70 26.82 -52.52
CA GLN A 106 39.91 26.56 -51.09
C GLN A 106 39.22 27.62 -50.21
N LYS A 107 39.41 28.91 -50.49
CA LYS A 107 38.76 30.01 -49.74
C LYS A 107 37.23 29.90 -49.79
N VAL A 108 36.65 29.51 -50.93
CA VAL A 108 35.20 29.27 -51.09
C VAL A 108 34.74 28.03 -50.33
N CYS A 109 35.48 26.92 -50.38
CA CYS A 109 35.19 25.72 -49.59
C CYS A 109 35.27 25.99 -48.08
N GLU A 110 36.24 26.79 -47.62
CA GLU A 110 36.32 27.20 -46.22
C GLU A 110 35.17 28.14 -45.83
N ALA A 111 34.80 29.11 -46.69
CA ALA A 111 33.66 29.99 -46.46
C ALA A 111 32.34 29.20 -46.39
N SER A 112 32.16 28.21 -47.27
CA SER A 112 31.02 27.28 -47.24
C SER A 112 31.01 26.44 -45.96
N LYS A 113 32.16 25.87 -45.54
CA LYS A 113 32.28 25.15 -44.25
C LYS A 113 31.92 26.05 -43.05
N ARG A 114 32.39 27.30 -43.03
CA ARG A 114 32.05 28.30 -42.01
C ARG A 114 30.55 28.62 -42.01
N LEU A 115 29.94 28.82 -43.18
CA LEU A 115 28.51 29.08 -43.34
C LEU A 115 27.67 27.89 -42.85
N ASN A 116 28.00 26.67 -43.26
CA ASN A 116 27.28 25.46 -42.86
C ASN A 116 27.36 25.23 -41.34
N ALA A 117 28.52 25.50 -40.73
CA ALA A 117 28.68 25.45 -39.27
C ALA A 117 27.83 26.52 -38.55
N LEU A 118 27.71 27.73 -39.10
CA LEU A 118 26.82 28.78 -38.57
C LEU A 118 25.34 28.44 -38.75
N GLN A 119 24.95 27.86 -39.89
CA GLN A 119 23.60 27.35 -40.13
C GLN A 119 23.23 26.23 -39.15
N HIS A 120 24.14 25.29 -38.90
CA HIS A 120 23.94 24.23 -37.91
C HIS A 120 23.75 24.81 -36.49
N LYS A 121 24.62 25.76 -36.07
CA LYS A 121 24.47 26.46 -34.79
C LYS A 121 23.12 27.20 -34.70
N ARG A 122 22.71 27.92 -35.76
CA ARG A 122 21.39 28.58 -35.82
C ARG A 122 20.25 27.56 -35.66
N GLN A 123 20.34 26.40 -36.31
CA GLN A 123 19.32 25.36 -36.20
C GLN A 123 19.27 24.71 -34.81
N GLN A 124 20.42 24.56 -34.14
CA GLN A 124 20.48 24.13 -32.73
C GLN A 124 19.83 25.17 -31.80
N CYS A 125 20.13 26.46 -31.97
CA CYS A 125 19.48 27.52 -31.20
C CYS A 125 17.96 27.56 -31.41
N ILE A 126 17.48 27.41 -32.65
CA ILE A 126 16.04 27.36 -32.96
C ILE A 126 15.38 26.14 -32.30
N LYS A 127 16.00 24.95 -32.35
CA LYS A 127 15.48 23.77 -31.64
C LYS A 127 15.41 24.00 -30.13
N ARG A 128 16.48 24.54 -29.53
CA ARG A 128 16.53 24.79 -28.08
C ARG A 128 15.55 25.88 -27.62
N LEU A 129 15.29 26.87 -28.48
CA LEU A 129 14.28 27.89 -28.23
C LEU A 129 12.87 27.28 -28.28
N ALA A 130 12.56 26.46 -29.28
CA ALA A 130 11.27 25.75 -29.37
C ALA A 130 11.06 24.77 -28.18
N GLU A 131 12.10 24.06 -27.75
CA GLU A 131 12.07 23.25 -26.51
C GLU A 131 11.66 24.11 -25.30
N MET A 132 12.31 25.26 -25.10
CA MET A 132 12.00 26.19 -24.01
C MET A 132 10.61 26.81 -24.12
N GLU A 133 10.11 27.11 -25.32
CA GLU A 133 8.74 27.57 -25.54
C GLU A 133 7.72 26.49 -25.17
N THR A 134 7.93 25.24 -25.56
CA THR A 134 7.04 24.14 -25.17
C THR A 134 7.05 23.86 -23.67
N GLU A 135 8.20 24.03 -22.99
CA GLU A 135 8.28 23.88 -21.53
C GLU A 135 7.60 25.06 -20.82
N ARG A 136 7.79 26.29 -21.30
CA ARG A 136 7.06 27.46 -20.80
C ARG A 136 5.54 27.30 -20.96
N GLU A 137 5.09 26.73 -22.07
CA GLU A 137 3.67 26.39 -22.26
C GLU A 137 3.16 25.32 -21.30
N ARG A 138 3.98 24.30 -20.96
CA ARG A 138 3.61 23.30 -19.93
C ARG A 138 3.50 23.95 -18.56
N ILE A 139 4.49 24.72 -18.15
CA ILE A 139 4.52 25.42 -16.87
C ILE A 139 3.33 26.38 -16.77
N LEU A 140 3.02 27.14 -17.82
CA LEU A 140 1.82 27.98 -17.87
C LEU A 140 0.54 27.16 -17.76
N LYS A 141 0.39 26.06 -18.53
CA LYS A 141 -0.79 25.19 -18.45
C LYS A 141 -0.99 24.59 -17.06
N ILE A 142 0.09 24.20 -16.38
CA ILE A 142 0.07 23.69 -14.99
C ILE A 142 -0.28 24.82 -14.01
N SER A 143 0.26 26.02 -14.19
CA SER A 143 -0.06 27.20 -13.36
C SER A 143 -1.46 27.77 -13.62
N THR A 144 -2.10 27.43 -14.73
CA THR A 144 -3.52 27.69 -15.04
C THR A 144 -4.40 26.45 -14.83
N ILE A 145 -3.89 25.42 -14.15
CA ILE A 145 -4.77 24.55 -13.36
C ILE A 145 -5.07 25.33 -12.11
N ASP A 146 -6.07 26.24 -12.21
CA ASP A 146 -6.75 26.73 -11.03
C ASP A 146 -7.17 25.53 -10.18
N ILE A 147 -7.13 25.68 -8.86
CA ILE A 147 -7.66 24.67 -7.95
C ILE A 147 -9.15 24.54 -8.30
N THR A 148 -9.54 23.44 -8.95
CA THR A 148 -10.94 23.26 -9.34
C THR A 148 -11.80 23.32 -8.08
N GLU A 149 -12.98 23.95 -8.19
CA GLU A 149 -13.88 24.12 -7.04
C GLU A 149 -14.16 22.77 -6.35
N GLU A 150 -14.18 21.69 -7.14
CA GLU A 150 -14.18 20.28 -6.72
C GLU A 150 -13.08 19.96 -5.69
N LYS A 151 -11.81 20.29 -5.95
CA LYS A 151 -10.69 20.03 -5.03
C LYS A 151 -10.75 20.88 -3.77
N GLU A 152 -11.22 22.12 -3.88
CA GLU A 152 -11.44 22.98 -2.72
C GLU A 152 -12.66 22.48 -1.89
N GLN A 153 -13.63 21.80 -2.52
CA GLN A 153 -14.69 21.07 -1.84
C GLN A 153 -14.21 19.74 -1.23
N GLU A 154 -13.32 18.99 -1.88
CA GLU A 154 -12.68 17.79 -1.33
C GLU A 154 -11.86 18.12 -0.07
N ILE A 155 -11.02 19.17 -0.13
CA ILE A 155 -10.25 19.64 1.04
C ILE A 155 -11.19 19.98 2.20
N ARG A 156 -12.23 20.79 1.95
CA ARG A 156 -13.23 21.13 2.98
C ARG A 156 -13.99 19.93 3.51
N GLN A 157 -14.25 18.91 2.69
CA GLN A 157 -14.87 17.66 3.15
C GLN A 157 -13.93 16.90 4.09
N ILE A 158 -12.65 16.75 3.72
CA ILE A 158 -11.62 16.08 4.53
C ILE A 158 -11.40 16.81 5.87
N GLU A 159 -11.30 18.15 5.86
CA GLU A 159 -11.24 18.99 7.07
C GLU A 159 -12.46 18.73 7.97
N ASN A 160 -13.67 18.76 7.40
CA ASN A 160 -14.91 18.44 8.12
C ASN A 160 -15.00 16.97 8.58
N GLU A 161 -14.22 16.04 8.04
CA GLU A 161 -14.15 14.65 8.52
C GLU A 161 -13.13 14.48 9.64
N ILE A 162 -12.03 15.21 9.60
CA ILE A 162 -11.03 15.30 10.68
C ILE A 162 -11.67 15.93 11.93
N ASP A 163 -12.37 17.06 11.82
CA ASP A 163 -13.09 17.67 12.95
C ASP A 163 -14.10 16.69 13.59
N LYS A 164 -14.82 15.93 12.76
CA LYS A 164 -15.75 14.90 13.24
C LYS A 164 -15.03 13.70 13.87
N ALA A 165 -13.80 13.40 13.48
CA ALA A 165 -12.98 12.36 14.09
C ALA A 165 -12.45 12.82 15.46
N ASP A 166 -11.95 14.05 15.56
CA ASP A 166 -11.42 14.61 16.81
C ASP A 166 -12.51 14.85 17.87
N ILE A 167 -13.73 15.25 17.45
CA ILE A 167 -14.90 15.30 18.34
C ILE A 167 -15.26 13.89 18.85
N LYS A 168 -15.23 12.86 17.99
CA LYS A 168 -15.49 11.47 18.39
C LYS A 168 -14.40 10.93 19.32
N PHE A 169 -13.13 11.23 19.03
CA PHE A 169 -11.99 10.83 19.85
C PHE A 169 -12.07 11.49 21.23
N SER A 170 -12.32 12.79 21.29
CA SER A 170 -12.52 13.54 22.54
C SER A 170 -13.72 13.03 23.34
N ALA A 171 -14.81 12.67 22.68
CA ALA A 171 -15.97 12.04 23.33
C ALA A 171 -15.62 10.64 23.86
N ALA A 172 -14.92 9.81 23.08
CA ALA A 172 -14.48 8.48 23.50
C ALA A 172 -13.50 8.55 24.68
N ALA A 173 -12.53 9.46 24.67
CA ALA A 173 -11.61 9.69 25.78
C ALA A 173 -12.34 10.12 27.06
N ASN A 174 -13.30 11.05 26.97
CA ASN A 174 -14.13 11.46 28.12
C ASN A 174 -15.03 10.33 28.65
N ILE A 175 -15.50 9.44 27.77
CA ILE A 175 -16.28 8.25 28.15
C ILE A 175 -15.39 7.20 28.84
N THR A 176 -14.21 6.91 28.27
CA THR A 176 -13.22 6.00 28.86
C THR A 176 -12.80 6.49 30.25
N ARG A 177 -12.43 7.76 30.38
CA ARG A 177 -12.10 8.40 31.65
C ARG A 177 -13.20 8.25 32.69
N ARG A 178 -14.48 8.43 32.31
CA ARG A 178 -15.60 8.22 33.23
C ARG A 178 -15.76 6.76 33.64
N TYR A 179 -15.48 5.80 32.76
CA TYR A 179 -15.47 4.38 33.13
C TYR A 179 -14.28 4.02 34.02
N GLU A 180 -13.12 4.67 33.85
CA GLU A 180 -11.98 4.56 34.76
C GLU A 180 -12.33 5.13 36.15
N GLU A 181 -12.88 6.34 36.22
CA GLU A 181 -13.35 6.98 37.46
C GLU A 181 -14.44 6.12 38.17
N ILE A 182 -15.35 5.49 37.43
CA ILE A 182 -16.33 4.53 37.98
C ILE A 182 -15.66 3.24 38.44
N PHE A 183 -14.69 2.72 37.68
CA PHE A 183 -13.98 1.48 38.02
C PHE A 183 -13.15 1.65 39.30
N GLU A 184 -12.46 2.78 39.47
CA GLU A 184 -11.74 3.12 40.70
C GLU A 184 -12.68 3.15 41.92
N LYS A 185 -13.83 3.85 41.83
CA LYS A 185 -14.83 3.84 42.91
C LYS A 185 -15.36 2.43 43.22
N MET A 186 -15.62 1.63 42.18
CA MET A 186 -16.11 0.27 42.36
C MET A 186 -15.03 -0.66 42.95
N GLN A 187 -13.75 -0.42 42.64
CA GLN A 187 -12.61 -1.12 43.23
C GLN A 187 -12.39 -0.72 44.70
N GLU A 188 -12.54 0.56 45.05
CA GLU A 188 -12.57 1.02 46.46
C GLU A 188 -13.68 0.32 47.25
N GLU A 189 -14.91 0.30 46.72
CA GLU A 189 -16.03 -0.41 47.34
C GLU A 189 -15.74 -1.92 47.50
N CYS A 190 -15.20 -2.58 46.46
CA CYS A 190 -14.76 -3.98 46.53
C CYS A 190 -13.70 -4.24 47.60
N GLY A 191 -12.86 -3.25 47.94
CA GLY A 191 -11.92 -3.33 49.07
C GLY A 191 -12.59 -3.19 50.45
N ILE A 192 -13.72 -2.48 50.53
CA ILE A 192 -14.45 -2.21 51.78
C ILE A 192 -15.46 -3.33 52.11
N TYR A 193 -16.07 -3.96 51.11
CA TYR A 193 -17.08 -5.00 51.32
C TYR A 193 -16.61 -6.20 52.18
N PRO A 194 -15.38 -6.73 52.07
CA PRO A 194 -14.88 -7.80 52.95
C PRO A 194 -14.89 -7.39 54.42
N MET A 195 -14.28 -6.25 54.78
CA MET A 195 -14.27 -5.75 56.16
C MET A 195 -15.70 -5.53 56.70
N LYS A 196 -16.62 -5.08 55.85
CA LYS A 196 -18.03 -4.92 56.22
C LYS A 196 -18.76 -6.26 56.39
N LEU A 197 -18.37 -7.30 55.66
CA LEU A 197 -18.87 -8.66 55.83
C LEU A 197 -18.32 -9.28 57.12
N ASP A 198 -17.03 -9.15 57.39
CA ASP A 198 -16.37 -9.65 58.61
C ASP A 198 -17.05 -9.08 59.88
N LEU A 199 -17.36 -7.79 59.88
CA LEU A 199 -18.09 -7.11 60.97
C LEU A 199 -19.53 -7.61 61.14
N LEU A 200 -20.21 -7.95 60.04
CA LEU A 200 -21.56 -8.53 60.08
C LEU A 200 -21.54 -10.01 60.51
N GLU A 201 -20.52 -10.77 60.12
CA GLU A 201 -20.29 -12.13 60.59
C GLU A 201 -19.99 -12.19 62.08
N GLU A 202 -19.17 -11.28 62.63
CA GLU A 202 -18.90 -11.30 64.07
C GLU A 202 -20.13 -10.87 64.88
N ALA A 203 -20.87 -9.84 64.45
CA ALA A 203 -22.15 -9.49 65.08
C ALA A 203 -23.18 -10.65 65.00
N TYR A 204 -23.17 -11.44 63.93
CA TYR A 204 -23.95 -12.67 63.83
C TYR A 204 -23.43 -13.77 64.77
N ARG A 205 -22.11 -13.94 64.91
CA ARG A 205 -21.51 -14.88 65.88
C ARG A 205 -21.80 -14.47 67.33
N GLU A 206 -21.82 -13.18 67.66
CA GLU A 206 -22.22 -12.67 68.98
C GLU A 206 -23.69 -12.94 69.27
N THR A 207 -24.61 -12.45 68.42
CA THR A 207 -26.05 -12.67 68.61
C THR A 207 -26.46 -14.15 68.55
N SER A 208 -25.72 -14.98 67.83
CA SER A 208 -25.91 -16.44 67.87
C SER A 208 -25.41 -17.10 69.16
N LYS A 209 -24.41 -16.56 69.85
CA LYS A 209 -24.00 -17.02 71.20
C LYS A 209 -25.05 -16.60 72.23
N GLU A 210 -25.46 -15.32 72.23
CA GLU A 210 -26.52 -14.79 73.10
C GLU A 210 -27.81 -15.61 72.98
N MET A 211 -28.20 -15.98 71.75
CA MET A 211 -29.39 -16.80 71.51
C MET A 211 -29.23 -18.25 72.04
N GLU A 212 -28.02 -18.81 72.08
CA GLU A 212 -27.78 -20.12 72.69
C GLU A 212 -27.79 -20.05 74.22
N GLU A 213 -27.15 -19.02 74.80
CA GLU A 213 -27.19 -18.75 76.24
C GLU A 213 -28.63 -18.53 76.75
N LEU A 214 -29.47 -17.86 75.95
CA LEU A 214 -30.90 -17.68 76.23
C LEU A 214 -31.70 -18.99 76.12
N LYS A 215 -31.34 -19.92 75.23
CA LYS A 215 -31.93 -21.28 75.21
C LYS A 215 -31.53 -22.05 76.46
N GLU A 216 -30.24 -22.08 76.80
CA GLU A 216 -29.77 -22.73 78.02
C GLU A 216 -30.46 -22.17 79.27
N MET A 217 -30.59 -20.85 79.37
CA MET A 217 -31.29 -20.19 80.47
C MET A 217 -32.78 -20.58 80.50
N ARG A 218 -33.44 -20.65 79.34
CA ARG A 218 -34.82 -21.13 79.22
C ARG A 218 -34.96 -22.60 79.63
N GLU A 219 -34.05 -23.48 79.23
CA GLU A 219 -34.09 -24.90 79.59
C GLU A 219 -33.88 -25.09 81.09
N LYS A 220 -32.91 -24.39 81.69
CA LYS A 220 -32.69 -24.35 83.15
C LYS A 220 -33.94 -23.83 83.89
N ALA A 221 -34.60 -22.79 83.38
CA ALA A 221 -35.83 -22.25 83.96
C ALA A 221 -37.04 -23.20 83.81
N VAL A 222 -37.16 -23.92 82.69
CA VAL A 222 -38.19 -24.96 82.49
C VAL A 222 -37.95 -26.13 83.43
N HIS A 223 -36.70 -26.61 83.55
CA HIS A 223 -36.33 -27.69 84.46
C HIS A 223 -36.64 -27.33 85.92
N ALA A 224 -36.21 -26.17 86.39
CA ALA A 224 -36.52 -25.69 87.74
C ALA A 224 -38.04 -25.53 87.97
N GLY A 225 -38.78 -25.09 86.94
CA GLY A 225 -40.24 -25.03 86.97
C GLY A 225 -40.91 -26.42 86.98
N GLU A 226 -40.28 -27.45 86.43
CA GLU A 226 -40.73 -28.85 86.53
C GLU A 226 -40.36 -29.49 87.86
N GLU A 227 -39.20 -29.16 88.44
CA GLU A 227 -38.80 -29.54 89.79
C GLU A 227 -39.78 -28.97 90.83
N ALA A 228 -40.02 -27.65 90.81
CA ALA A 228 -40.99 -27.02 91.71
C ALA A 228 -42.40 -27.61 91.58
N ARG A 229 -42.82 -28.02 90.37
CA ARG A 229 -44.12 -28.72 90.15
C ARG A 229 -44.10 -30.17 90.64
N ARG A 230 -42.99 -30.90 90.50
CA ARG A 230 -42.81 -32.26 91.05
C ARG A 230 -42.84 -32.24 92.58
N ASP A 231 -42.17 -31.27 93.19
CA ASP A 231 -42.08 -31.10 94.64
C ASP A 231 -43.41 -30.66 95.25
N LEU A 232 -44.07 -29.66 94.64
CA LEU A 232 -45.44 -29.27 94.99
C LEU A 232 -46.37 -30.49 94.95
N HIS A 233 -46.35 -31.25 93.85
CA HIS A 233 -47.20 -32.44 93.73
C HIS A 233 -46.80 -33.57 94.68
N SER A 234 -45.57 -33.61 95.19
CA SER A 234 -45.17 -34.49 96.29
C SER A 234 -45.80 -34.05 97.62
N MET A 235 -45.66 -32.78 97.97
CA MET A 235 -46.25 -32.19 99.18
C MET A 235 -47.79 -32.24 99.18
N GLU A 236 -48.44 -32.04 98.03
CA GLU A 236 -49.89 -32.23 97.88
C GLU A 236 -50.32 -33.66 98.20
N ARG A 237 -49.58 -34.67 97.70
CA ARG A 237 -49.86 -36.08 97.96
C ARG A 237 -49.62 -36.43 99.44
N GLU A 238 -48.58 -35.88 100.06
CA GLU A 238 -48.33 -36.05 101.50
C GLU A 238 -49.41 -35.38 102.36
N MET A 239 -49.81 -34.14 102.03
CA MET A 239 -50.94 -33.46 102.69
C MET A 239 -52.25 -34.23 102.51
N TYR A 240 -52.51 -34.80 101.33
CA TYR A 240 -53.71 -35.60 101.10
C TYR A 240 -53.67 -36.92 101.89
N GLN A 241 -52.51 -37.59 101.98
CA GLN A 241 -52.34 -38.81 102.78
C GLN A 241 -52.49 -38.53 104.28
N THR A 242 -51.82 -37.50 104.81
CA THR A 242 -51.91 -37.12 106.22
C THR A 242 -53.31 -36.62 106.60
N LYS A 243 -53.98 -35.87 105.71
CA LYS A 243 -55.42 -35.55 105.86
C LYS A 243 -56.26 -36.83 105.88
N ARG A 244 -56.08 -37.74 104.92
CA ARG A 244 -56.86 -39.00 104.85
C ARG A 244 -56.68 -39.86 106.10
N ALA A 245 -55.46 -39.92 106.66
CA ALA A 245 -55.19 -40.60 107.93
C ALA A 245 -55.90 -39.93 109.12
N ARG A 246 -55.88 -38.58 109.19
CA ARG A 246 -56.63 -37.82 110.21
C ARG A 246 -58.15 -38.00 110.06
N ASP A 247 -58.67 -37.98 108.84
CA ASP A 247 -60.08 -38.20 108.54
C ASP A 247 -60.50 -39.65 108.88
N GLN A 248 -59.62 -40.64 108.68
CA GLN A 248 -59.83 -42.02 109.13
C GLN A 248 -59.89 -42.11 110.66
N GLN A 249 -58.92 -41.55 111.39
CA GLN A 249 -58.91 -41.50 112.86
C GLN A 249 -60.13 -40.75 113.43
N LEU A 250 -60.52 -39.63 112.81
CA LEU A 250 -61.74 -38.89 113.16
C LEU A 250 -63.00 -39.72 112.90
N ASN A 251 -63.05 -40.50 111.82
CA ASN A 251 -64.18 -41.38 111.52
C ASN A 251 -64.25 -42.60 112.46
N GLU A 252 -63.11 -43.13 112.89
CA GLU A 252 -63.02 -44.19 113.90
C GLU A 252 -63.51 -43.69 115.28
N MET A 253 -63.04 -42.51 115.71
CA MET A 253 -63.56 -41.86 116.93
C MET A 253 -65.04 -41.50 116.81
N ARG A 254 -65.49 -41.00 115.65
CA ARG A 254 -66.92 -40.72 115.41
C ARG A 254 -67.77 -41.98 115.49
N LYS A 255 -67.36 -43.09 114.87
CA LYS A 255 -68.07 -44.37 114.98
C LYS A 255 -68.14 -44.88 116.42
N GLU A 256 -67.08 -44.66 117.21
CA GLU A 256 -67.07 -45.04 118.62
C GLU A 256 -67.99 -44.16 119.49
N VAL A 257 -68.14 -42.87 119.14
CA VAL A 257 -69.17 -41.98 119.72
C VAL A 257 -70.57 -42.32 119.21
N GLU A 258 -70.71 -42.70 117.94
CA GLU A 258 -71.99 -43.05 117.29
C GLU A 258 -72.56 -44.34 117.87
N LYS A 259 -71.77 -45.39 118.09
CA LYS A 259 -72.19 -46.58 118.87
C LYS A 259 -72.73 -46.20 120.25
N ARG A 260 -72.09 -45.24 120.94
CA ARG A 260 -72.55 -44.74 122.25
C ARG A 260 -73.85 -43.94 122.12
N LYS A 261 -74.11 -43.32 120.97
CA LYS A 261 -75.36 -42.61 120.66
C LYS A 261 -76.47 -43.54 120.17
N GLU A 262 -76.19 -44.62 119.43
CA GLU A 262 -77.18 -45.66 119.06
C GLU A 262 -77.71 -46.43 120.28
N VAL A 263 -76.99 -46.42 121.41
CA VAL A 263 -77.48 -46.89 122.71
C VAL A 263 -78.52 -45.92 123.30
N ALA A 264 -78.47 -44.63 122.97
CA ALA A 264 -79.40 -43.59 123.43
C ALA A 264 -80.57 -43.33 122.44
N ASP A 265 -80.33 -43.31 121.14
CA ASP A 265 -81.30 -42.98 120.08
C ASP A 265 -82.31 -44.11 119.79
N LYS A 266 -82.36 -45.18 120.60
CA LYS A 266 -83.37 -46.27 120.48
C LYS A 266 -84.80 -45.85 120.84
N THR A 267 -85.06 -44.55 121.01
CA THR A 267 -86.36 -43.99 121.38
C THR A 267 -86.73 -42.72 120.60
N GLU A 268 -87.01 -42.83 119.28
CA GLU A 268 -88.20 -42.18 118.68
C GLU A 268 -88.60 -42.74 117.29
N LYS A 269 -89.68 -42.22 116.66
CA LYS A 269 -90.40 -42.89 115.56
C LYS A 269 -90.93 -41.97 114.43
N ARG A 270 -90.80 -42.50 113.20
CA ARG A 270 -91.72 -42.42 112.02
C ARG A 270 -91.75 -41.18 111.09
N PRO A 271 -92.20 -41.34 109.81
CA PRO A 271 -92.18 -40.32 108.75
C PRO A 271 -93.58 -39.84 108.28
N ARG A 272 -93.68 -38.98 107.24
CA ARG A 272 -94.93 -38.70 106.49
C ARG A 272 -94.74 -38.27 105.01
N ILE A 273 -95.85 -38.09 104.27
CA ILE A 273 -95.99 -38.11 102.79
C ILE A 273 -96.99 -37.03 102.28
N THR A 274 -96.74 -36.41 101.11
CA THR A 274 -97.67 -35.62 100.23
C THR A 274 -97.06 -35.51 98.80
N VAL A 275 -97.73 -35.53 97.62
CA VAL A 275 -99.17 -35.52 97.17
C VAL A 275 -99.81 -34.10 97.21
N THR A 276 -100.48 -33.50 96.20
CA THR A 276 -101.34 -33.96 95.05
C THR A 276 -101.45 -32.92 93.88
N ASN A 277 -102.34 -33.19 92.88
CA ASN A 277 -103.08 -32.24 91.97
C ASN A 277 -102.37 -31.70 90.69
N GLU A 278 -102.97 -31.42 89.51
CA GLU A 278 -104.36 -31.37 88.92
C GLU A 278 -105.21 -30.09 89.19
N THR A 279 -106.04 -29.49 88.31
CA THR A 279 -106.56 -29.66 86.91
C THR A 279 -106.67 -28.23 86.25
N GLY A 280 -107.14 -27.92 85.02
CA GLY A 280 -107.67 -28.69 83.87
C GLY A 280 -109.05 -28.19 83.34
N ASP A 281 -109.13 -27.37 82.27
CA ASP A 281 -110.40 -26.94 81.62
C ASP A 281 -110.29 -26.69 80.09
N SER A 282 -111.41 -26.83 79.36
CA SER A 282 -111.51 -26.96 77.90
C SER A 282 -112.32 -25.84 77.22
N LYS A 283 -111.73 -24.64 77.10
CA LYS A 283 -112.24 -23.55 76.22
C LYS A 283 -111.17 -22.80 75.41
N ILE A 284 -109.90 -23.20 75.52
CA ILE A 284 -108.75 -22.45 74.98
C ILE A 284 -108.37 -22.89 73.55
N ALA A 285 -108.65 -24.16 73.17
CA ALA A 285 -108.08 -24.84 72.00
C ALA A 285 -108.09 -24.04 70.67
N ARG A 286 -109.22 -23.48 70.24
CA ARG A 286 -109.31 -22.78 68.93
C ARG A 286 -108.58 -21.43 68.88
N GLN A 287 -108.43 -20.74 70.01
CA GLN A 287 -107.63 -19.51 70.07
C GLN A 287 -106.15 -19.84 70.30
N GLN A 288 -105.86 -20.95 70.98
CA GLN A 288 -104.53 -21.54 71.05
C GLN A 288 -104.04 -21.96 69.66
N GLN A 289 -104.85 -22.60 68.82
CA GLN A 289 -104.39 -23.13 67.53
C GLN A 289 -103.88 -22.04 66.57
N ARG A 290 -104.53 -20.85 66.54
CA ARG A 290 -104.02 -19.68 65.80
C ARG A 290 -102.86 -18.96 66.49
N LYS A 291 -102.65 -19.16 67.79
CA LYS A 291 -101.43 -18.75 68.49
C LYS A 291 -100.29 -19.72 68.21
N THR A 292 -100.50 -21.03 68.26
CA THR A 292 -99.48 -22.06 68.01
C THR A 292 -99.03 -22.04 66.56
N GLU A 293 -99.91 -21.93 65.57
CA GLU A 293 -99.48 -21.75 64.17
C GLU A 293 -98.61 -20.49 63.95
N ARG A 294 -98.86 -19.42 64.73
CA ARG A 294 -98.00 -18.23 64.73
C ARG A 294 -96.71 -18.43 65.52
N GLN A 295 -96.76 -19.09 66.66
CA GLN A 295 -95.60 -19.41 67.50
C GLN A 295 -94.69 -20.45 66.83
N GLU A 296 -95.20 -21.40 66.06
CA GLU A 296 -94.44 -22.36 65.25
C GLU A 296 -93.75 -21.67 64.07
N LYS A 297 -94.44 -20.72 63.42
CA LYS A 297 -93.81 -19.84 62.40
C LYS A 297 -92.78 -18.89 63.01
N MET A 298 -92.99 -18.45 64.25
CA MET A 298 -92.00 -17.69 65.02
C MET A 298 -90.80 -18.56 65.39
N LEU A 299 -91.03 -19.75 65.98
CA LEU A 299 -90.00 -20.72 66.37
C LEU A 299 -89.20 -21.25 65.17
N THR A 300 -89.80 -21.44 64.00
CA THR A 300 -89.06 -21.87 62.80
C THR A 300 -88.18 -20.75 62.26
N LEU A 301 -88.61 -19.49 62.33
CA LEU A 301 -87.76 -18.33 62.07
C LEU A 301 -86.68 -18.15 63.14
N GLU A 302 -87.02 -18.22 64.43
CA GLU A 302 -86.08 -18.13 65.56
C GLU A 302 -85.02 -19.23 65.52
N ASN A 303 -85.39 -20.48 65.22
CA ASN A 303 -84.44 -21.58 65.01
C ASN A 303 -83.56 -21.34 63.78
N ALA A 304 -84.11 -20.83 62.67
CA ALA A 304 -83.30 -20.46 61.50
C ALA A 304 -82.31 -19.31 61.83
N PHE A 305 -82.73 -18.32 62.62
CA PHE A 305 -81.87 -17.23 63.09
C PHE A 305 -80.81 -17.71 64.08
N GLU A 306 -81.13 -18.59 65.04
CA GLU A 306 -80.13 -19.21 65.93
C GLU A 306 -79.15 -20.11 65.16
N ILE A 307 -79.60 -20.82 64.12
CA ILE A 307 -78.68 -21.56 63.22
C ILE A 307 -77.73 -20.60 62.51
N ILE A 308 -78.21 -19.48 61.96
CA ILE A 308 -77.37 -18.45 61.31
C ILE A 308 -76.39 -17.83 62.33
N LYS A 309 -76.89 -17.40 63.47
CA LYS A 309 -76.15 -16.77 64.58
C LYS A 309 -75.06 -17.69 65.15
N ARG A 310 -75.37 -18.98 65.32
CA ARG A 310 -74.42 -20.01 65.77
C ARG A 310 -73.33 -20.28 64.74
N ASN A 311 -73.68 -20.37 63.45
CA ASN A 311 -72.69 -20.58 62.39
C ASN A 311 -71.74 -19.38 62.23
N ILE A 312 -72.24 -18.14 62.35
CA ILE A 312 -71.42 -16.91 62.21
C ILE A 312 -70.72 -16.55 63.54
N HIS A 313 -71.06 -17.23 64.64
CA HIS A 313 -70.52 -17.04 65.99
C HIS A 313 -70.74 -15.60 66.53
N VAL A 314 -72.00 -15.20 66.65
CA VAL A 314 -72.43 -13.83 66.99
C VAL A 314 -73.42 -13.82 68.14
N SER A 315 -73.44 -12.75 68.95
CA SER A 315 -74.35 -12.60 70.09
C SER A 315 -75.69 -11.93 69.74
N ASP A 316 -75.71 -10.94 68.83
CA ASP A 316 -76.90 -10.18 68.45
C ASP A 316 -77.16 -10.18 66.91
N ILE A 317 -78.40 -9.91 66.51
CA ILE A 317 -78.84 -9.85 65.12
C ILE A 317 -78.22 -8.66 64.37
N ASN A 318 -78.01 -7.51 65.03
CA ASN A 318 -77.41 -6.33 64.38
C ASN A 318 -75.95 -6.61 63.99
N ASP A 319 -75.20 -7.29 64.84
CA ASP A 319 -73.82 -7.72 64.55
C ASP A 319 -73.75 -8.67 63.34
N VAL A 320 -74.76 -9.52 63.11
CA VAL A 320 -74.83 -10.38 61.91
C VAL A 320 -74.95 -9.52 60.64
N ILE A 321 -75.81 -8.50 60.65
CA ILE A 321 -75.99 -7.57 59.53
C ILE A 321 -74.70 -6.77 59.29
N VAL A 322 -74.07 -6.25 60.35
CA VAL A 322 -72.79 -5.53 60.27
C VAL A 322 -71.68 -6.43 59.73
N ARG A 323 -71.58 -7.69 60.18
CA ARG A 323 -70.60 -8.66 59.67
C ARG A 323 -70.83 -9.00 58.21
N PHE A 324 -72.07 -9.20 57.74
CA PHE A 324 -72.34 -9.43 56.32
C PHE A 324 -72.01 -8.20 55.45
N SER A 325 -72.33 -6.98 55.91
CA SER A 325 -71.98 -5.73 55.19
C SER A 325 -70.46 -5.52 55.10
N ASN A 326 -69.75 -5.78 56.21
CA ASN A 326 -68.28 -5.76 56.26
C ASN A 326 -67.66 -6.88 55.41
N GLN A 327 -68.27 -8.06 55.35
CA GLN A 327 -67.82 -9.18 54.51
C GLN A 327 -68.01 -8.87 53.02
N GLY A 328 -69.14 -8.27 52.62
CA GLY A 328 -69.41 -7.85 51.25
C GLY A 328 -68.42 -6.79 50.76
N SER A 329 -68.20 -5.74 51.55
CA SER A 329 -67.22 -4.69 51.24
C SER A 329 -65.77 -5.19 51.28
N THR A 330 -65.43 -6.14 52.18
CA THR A 330 -64.11 -6.79 52.21
C THR A 330 -63.90 -7.69 50.99
N HIS A 331 -64.93 -8.46 50.59
CA HIS A 331 -64.89 -9.27 49.38
C HIS A 331 -64.69 -8.40 48.13
N GLN A 332 -65.38 -7.26 48.03
CA GLN A 332 -65.22 -6.33 46.92
C GLN A 332 -63.81 -5.69 46.89
N LYS A 333 -63.23 -5.34 48.05
CA LYS A 333 -61.84 -4.89 48.17
C LYS A 333 -60.84 -5.96 47.70
N LEU A 334 -60.95 -7.18 48.21
CA LEU A 334 -60.09 -8.32 47.83
C LEU A 334 -60.22 -8.68 46.34
N HIS A 335 -61.42 -8.59 45.79
CA HIS A 335 -61.68 -8.82 44.36
C HIS A 335 -61.05 -7.73 43.47
N ASN A 336 -61.09 -6.47 43.90
CA ASN A 336 -60.41 -5.37 43.21
C ASN A 336 -58.88 -5.50 43.31
N GLU A 337 -58.35 -5.83 44.49
CA GLU A 337 -56.91 -6.10 44.67
C GLU A 337 -56.44 -7.29 43.82
N LYS A 338 -57.25 -8.35 43.71
CA LYS A 338 -57.00 -9.49 42.80
C LYS A 338 -56.96 -9.03 41.34
N LYS A 339 -57.87 -8.16 40.90
CA LYS A 339 -57.84 -7.58 39.55
C LYS A 339 -56.58 -6.75 39.32
N GLU A 340 -56.21 -5.88 40.26
CA GLU A 340 -54.97 -5.10 40.17
C GLU A 340 -53.72 -5.98 40.09
N LYS A 341 -53.60 -7.01 40.94
CA LYS A 341 -52.45 -7.92 40.93
C LYS A 341 -52.39 -8.73 39.63
N LEU A 342 -53.53 -9.11 39.04
CA LEU A 342 -53.58 -9.73 37.71
C LEU A 342 -53.11 -8.77 36.60
N ILE A 343 -53.53 -7.51 36.63
CA ILE A 343 -53.09 -6.48 35.67
C ILE A 343 -51.59 -6.19 35.82
N LYS A 344 -51.10 -6.03 37.06
CA LYS A 344 -49.66 -5.85 37.36
C LYS A 344 -48.84 -7.05 36.87
N ARG A 345 -49.30 -8.29 37.09
CA ARG A 345 -48.67 -9.51 36.57
C ARG A 345 -48.65 -9.55 35.04
N ALA A 346 -49.72 -9.12 34.36
CA ALA A 346 -49.76 -9.08 32.91
C ALA A 346 -48.74 -8.09 32.33
N LYS A 347 -48.63 -6.88 32.91
CA LYS A 347 -47.60 -5.89 32.52
C LYS A 347 -46.19 -6.41 32.72
N LEU A 348 -45.89 -6.97 33.90
CA LEU A 348 -44.58 -7.56 34.21
C LEU A 348 -44.22 -8.71 33.26
N GLN A 349 -45.19 -9.52 32.83
CA GLN A 349 -44.96 -10.56 31.82
C GLN A 349 -44.66 -9.97 30.44
N GLU A 350 -45.33 -8.89 30.05
CA GLU A 350 -45.07 -8.18 28.79
C GLU A 350 -43.69 -7.51 28.79
N GLU A 351 -43.31 -6.88 29.89
CA GLU A 351 -41.98 -6.30 30.13
C GLU A 351 -40.89 -7.37 30.12
N LEU A 352 -41.09 -8.52 30.78
CA LEU A 352 -40.17 -9.65 30.75
C LEU A 352 -40.02 -10.22 29.33
N ASN A 353 -41.12 -10.33 28.58
CA ASN A 353 -41.08 -10.79 27.18
C ASN A 353 -40.30 -9.81 26.29
N LYS A 354 -40.53 -8.50 26.45
CA LYS A 354 -39.79 -7.43 25.74
C LYS A 354 -38.29 -7.47 26.06
N LEU A 355 -37.94 -7.55 27.35
CA LEU A 355 -36.55 -7.61 27.80
C LEU A 355 -35.85 -8.90 27.31
N THR A 356 -36.57 -10.03 27.32
CA THR A 356 -36.09 -11.31 26.76
C THR A 356 -35.82 -11.21 25.26
N GLN A 357 -36.64 -10.47 24.51
CA GLN A 357 -36.40 -10.25 23.08
C GLN A 357 -35.18 -9.34 22.86
N ILE A 358 -35.08 -8.23 23.57
CA ILE A 358 -33.90 -7.33 23.54
C ILE A 358 -32.60 -8.11 23.84
N VAL A 359 -32.61 -9.01 24.83
CA VAL A 359 -31.45 -9.86 25.17
C VAL A 359 -31.10 -10.85 24.05
N LYS A 360 -32.07 -11.38 23.30
CA LYS A 360 -31.78 -12.21 22.11
C LYS A 360 -31.16 -11.36 21.01
N ASP A 361 -31.77 -10.23 20.69
CA ASP A 361 -31.36 -9.36 19.59
C ASP A 361 -29.94 -8.79 19.84
N LEU A 362 -29.64 -8.40 21.09
CA LEU A 362 -28.30 -8.03 21.52
C LEU A 362 -27.30 -9.20 21.42
N LYS A 363 -27.67 -10.43 21.81
CA LYS A 363 -26.78 -11.60 21.67
C LYS A 363 -26.45 -11.89 20.21
N PHE A 364 -27.43 -11.86 19.31
CA PHE A 364 -27.20 -12.09 17.88
C PHE A 364 -26.40 -10.96 17.22
N ASN A 365 -26.73 -9.69 17.50
CA ASN A 365 -26.01 -8.53 16.94
C ASN A 365 -24.57 -8.47 17.47
N SER A 366 -24.36 -8.66 18.78
CA SER A 366 -23.03 -8.74 19.39
C SER A 366 -22.20 -9.87 18.78
N HIS A 367 -22.77 -11.07 18.60
CA HIS A 367 -22.05 -12.18 17.97
C HIS A 367 -21.69 -11.88 16.51
N GLN A 368 -22.57 -11.25 15.72
CA GLN A 368 -22.25 -10.82 14.36
C GLN A 368 -21.16 -9.73 14.32
N GLN A 369 -21.17 -8.77 15.25
CA GLN A 369 -20.11 -7.75 15.36
C GLN A 369 -18.78 -8.38 15.76
N MET A 370 -18.76 -9.29 16.71
CA MET A 370 -17.55 -10.03 17.11
C MET A 370 -17.00 -10.90 15.99
N LEU A 371 -17.86 -11.54 15.18
CA LEU A 371 -17.43 -12.29 13.98
C LEU A 371 -16.87 -11.36 12.89
N LYS A 372 -17.45 -10.18 12.66
CA LYS A 372 -16.91 -9.16 11.74
C LYS A 372 -15.56 -8.62 12.22
N GLY A 373 -15.44 -8.29 13.51
CA GLY A 373 -14.18 -7.87 14.13
C GLY A 373 -13.11 -8.95 14.04
N ARG A 374 -13.45 -10.22 14.29
CA ARG A 374 -12.50 -11.34 14.17
C ARG A 374 -12.06 -11.61 12.73
N LYS A 375 -12.94 -11.41 11.74
CA LYS A 375 -12.54 -11.41 10.32
C LYS A 375 -11.55 -10.28 10.03
N MET A 376 -11.90 -9.04 10.35
CA MET A 376 -11.00 -7.88 10.17
C MET A 376 -9.63 -8.08 10.83
N ILE A 377 -9.58 -8.66 12.03
CA ILE A 377 -8.32 -8.99 12.73
C ILE A 377 -7.52 -10.05 11.97
N ASN A 378 -8.17 -11.11 11.46
CA ASN A 378 -7.50 -12.12 10.63
C ASN A 378 -7.00 -11.52 9.31
N ASP A 379 -7.78 -10.64 8.67
CA ASP A 379 -7.44 -9.98 7.41
C ASP A 379 -6.26 -8.99 7.59
N LEU A 380 -6.16 -8.35 8.76
CA LEU A 380 -4.98 -7.57 9.16
C LEU A 380 -3.76 -8.45 9.45
N PHE A 381 -3.93 -9.63 10.05
CA PHE A 381 -2.83 -10.58 10.26
C PHE A 381 -2.29 -11.17 8.95
N THR A 382 -3.13 -11.48 7.97
CA THR A 382 -2.67 -11.96 6.66
C THR A 382 -2.00 -10.86 5.84
N PHE A 383 -2.47 -9.61 5.96
CA PHE A 383 -1.77 -8.45 5.40
C PHE A 383 -0.40 -8.23 6.04
N LEU A 384 -0.31 -8.35 7.38
CA LEU A 384 0.96 -8.22 8.11
C LEU A 384 1.96 -9.31 7.70
N ASP A 385 1.55 -10.58 7.67
CA ASP A 385 2.38 -11.71 7.20
C ASP A 385 2.88 -11.52 5.76
N GLY A 386 2.03 -10.97 4.87
CA GLY A 386 2.42 -10.59 3.51
C GLY A 386 3.47 -9.47 3.47
N GLU A 387 3.32 -8.43 4.31
CA GLU A 387 4.28 -7.33 4.41
C GLU A 387 5.61 -7.74 5.09
N GLU A 388 5.58 -8.64 6.08
CA GLU A 388 6.80 -9.20 6.67
C GLU A 388 7.58 -10.03 5.65
N LYS A 389 6.90 -10.90 4.88
CA LYS A 389 7.53 -11.63 3.77
C LYS A 389 8.09 -10.70 2.69
N ARG A 390 7.43 -9.57 2.43
CA ARG A 390 7.91 -8.55 1.49
C ARG A 390 9.13 -7.79 2.03
N ARG A 391 9.16 -7.46 3.33
CA ARG A 391 10.32 -6.90 4.03
C ARG A 391 11.50 -7.86 3.98
N ASP A 392 11.27 -9.13 4.30
CA ASP A 392 12.35 -10.11 4.46
C ASP A 392 12.97 -10.49 3.12
N THR A 393 12.15 -10.69 2.08
CA THR A 393 12.67 -10.85 0.70
C THR A 393 13.38 -9.59 0.19
N ALA A 394 12.94 -8.38 0.55
CA ALA A 394 13.68 -7.16 0.23
C ALA A 394 15.03 -7.08 0.96
N LEU A 395 15.11 -7.53 2.22
CA LEU A 395 16.34 -7.59 3.01
C LEU A 395 17.32 -8.66 2.49
N GLU A 396 16.83 -9.83 2.07
CA GLU A 396 17.64 -10.84 1.39
C GLU A 396 18.23 -10.29 0.08
N ASN A 397 17.40 -9.67 -0.77
CA ASN A 397 17.87 -9.02 -1.99
C ASN A 397 18.88 -7.90 -1.69
N TRP A 398 18.67 -7.10 -0.64
CA TRP A 398 19.60 -6.05 -0.25
C TRP A 398 20.95 -6.61 0.22
N THR A 399 20.97 -7.60 1.11
CA THR A 399 22.22 -8.23 1.59
C THR A 399 22.95 -9.03 0.49
N GLN A 400 22.24 -9.58 -0.50
CA GLN A 400 22.87 -10.17 -1.68
C GLN A 400 23.56 -9.11 -2.55
N ASN A 401 22.90 -7.97 -2.78
CA ASN A 401 23.48 -6.84 -3.53
C ASN A 401 24.65 -6.18 -2.77
N GLU A 402 24.58 -6.08 -1.44
CA GLU A 402 25.68 -5.58 -0.61
C GLU A 402 26.91 -6.48 -0.69
N LYS A 403 26.74 -7.81 -0.58
CA LYS A 403 27.82 -8.79 -0.78
C LYS A 403 28.43 -8.66 -2.17
N LEU A 404 27.61 -8.63 -3.22
CA LEU A 404 28.07 -8.47 -4.60
C LEU A 404 28.84 -7.15 -4.81
N LEU A 405 28.39 -6.05 -4.20
CA LEU A 405 29.07 -4.76 -4.26
C LEU A 405 30.41 -4.79 -3.51
N SER A 406 30.48 -5.47 -2.36
CA SER A 406 31.70 -5.69 -1.60
C SER A 406 32.70 -6.56 -2.39
N ASP A 407 32.24 -7.65 -3.00
CA ASP A 407 33.05 -8.52 -3.85
C ASP A 407 33.59 -7.77 -5.09
N VAL A 408 32.76 -6.93 -5.72
CA VAL A 408 33.18 -6.05 -6.82
C VAL A 408 34.20 -5.01 -6.35
N HIS A 409 34.00 -4.39 -5.17
CA HIS A 409 34.95 -3.42 -4.62
C HIS A 409 36.30 -4.08 -4.29
N TYR A 410 36.28 -5.25 -3.64
CA TYR A 410 37.49 -6.04 -3.36
C TYR A 410 38.17 -6.52 -4.65
N GLY A 411 37.39 -6.89 -5.67
CA GLY A 411 37.88 -7.23 -7.01
C GLY A 411 38.58 -6.06 -7.70
N ILE A 412 38.00 -4.86 -7.64
CA ILE A 412 38.60 -3.61 -8.15
C ILE A 412 39.89 -3.28 -7.39
N ALA A 413 39.88 -3.33 -6.06
CA ALA A 413 41.06 -3.08 -5.22
C ALA A 413 42.19 -4.10 -5.51
N THR A 414 41.84 -5.37 -5.69
CA THR A 414 42.77 -6.45 -6.07
C THR A 414 43.34 -6.24 -7.47
N LEU A 415 42.52 -5.82 -8.44
CA LEU A 415 42.93 -5.52 -9.80
C LEU A 415 43.85 -4.29 -9.85
N LEU A 416 43.50 -3.21 -9.14
CA LEU A 416 44.34 -2.03 -8.98
C LEU A 416 45.68 -2.39 -8.32
N GLY A 417 45.64 -3.29 -7.33
CA GLY A 417 46.80 -3.89 -6.68
C GLY A 417 47.75 -4.60 -7.67
N LYS A 418 47.21 -5.44 -8.55
CA LYS A 418 47.96 -6.12 -9.63
C LYS A 418 48.44 -5.17 -10.74
N LEU A 419 47.85 -3.98 -10.85
CA LEU A 419 48.20 -2.96 -11.85
C LEU A 419 49.00 -1.78 -11.25
N LYS A 420 49.58 -1.93 -10.05
CA LYS A 420 50.37 -0.87 -9.39
C LYS A 420 51.55 -0.39 -10.24
N ASP A 421 52.27 -1.31 -10.86
CA ASP A 421 53.50 -1.00 -11.62
C ASP A 421 53.25 -0.34 -12.99
N VAL A 422 52.01 -0.41 -13.50
CA VAL A 422 51.60 0.22 -14.75
C VAL A 422 51.43 1.73 -14.53
N LYS A 423 52.37 2.53 -15.04
CA LYS A 423 52.42 3.99 -14.85
C LYS A 423 51.79 4.73 -16.03
N LEU A 424 50.61 5.31 -15.81
CA LEU A 424 49.94 6.17 -16.78
C LEU A 424 50.70 7.50 -16.96
N LYS A 425 50.56 8.12 -18.14
CA LYS A 425 51.18 9.40 -18.51
C LYS A 425 50.14 10.53 -18.49
N SER A 426 50.59 11.76 -18.23
CA SER A 426 49.76 12.98 -18.26
C SER A 426 48.97 13.10 -19.58
N PRO A 427 47.68 13.50 -19.57
CA PRO A 427 46.93 14.08 -18.45
C PRO A 427 46.27 13.06 -17.50
N ALA A 428 46.36 11.76 -17.77
CA ALA A 428 45.77 10.72 -16.93
C ALA A 428 46.74 10.30 -15.82
N HIS A 429 46.92 11.16 -14.81
CA HIS A 429 47.68 10.77 -13.61
C HIS A 429 46.96 9.64 -12.87
N ASN A 430 47.70 8.82 -12.10
CA ASN A 430 47.06 7.92 -11.14
C ASN A 430 46.30 8.79 -10.11
N PHE A 431 45.02 8.53 -9.91
CA PHE A 431 44.22 9.14 -8.84
C PHE A 431 44.54 8.46 -7.50
N ALA A 432 44.27 9.15 -6.39
CA ALA A 432 44.38 8.54 -5.06
C ALA A 432 43.36 7.40 -4.94
N PRO A 433 43.76 6.20 -4.46
CA PRO A 433 42.83 5.08 -4.30
C PRO A 433 41.82 5.39 -3.20
N GLY A 434 40.55 5.00 -3.41
CA GLY A 434 39.48 5.22 -2.43
C GLY A 434 38.08 5.41 -3.02
N GLU A 435 37.95 5.79 -4.30
CA GLU A 435 36.67 5.82 -4.99
C GLU A 435 36.55 4.58 -5.90
N PRO A 436 35.63 3.62 -5.65
CA PRO A 436 35.56 2.36 -6.41
C PRO A 436 35.38 2.58 -7.93
N LEU A 437 34.64 3.62 -8.31
CA LEU A 437 34.35 3.95 -9.70
C LEU A 437 35.57 4.56 -10.41
N GLY A 438 36.28 5.45 -9.72
CA GLY A 438 37.55 6.02 -10.18
C GLY A 438 38.64 4.96 -10.28
N ASP A 439 38.74 4.06 -9.30
CA ASP A 439 39.71 2.96 -9.28
C ASP A 439 39.43 1.92 -10.38
N LEU A 440 38.16 1.68 -10.74
CA LEU A 440 37.81 0.88 -11.90
C LEU A 440 38.23 1.55 -13.22
N ASP A 441 38.01 2.85 -13.40
CA ASP A 441 38.47 3.58 -14.59
C ASP A 441 40.02 3.64 -14.66
N GLN A 442 40.72 3.79 -13.52
CA GLN A 442 42.17 3.60 -13.45
C GLN A 442 42.58 2.21 -13.95
N CYS A 443 41.90 1.15 -13.51
CA CYS A 443 42.15 -0.21 -13.99
C CYS A 443 41.90 -0.36 -15.50
N VAL A 444 40.80 0.17 -16.02
CA VAL A 444 40.48 0.14 -17.46
C VAL A 444 41.53 0.89 -18.29
N ARG A 445 41.98 2.07 -17.84
CA ARG A 445 43.05 2.84 -18.51
C ARG A 445 44.38 2.10 -18.50
N LYS A 446 44.78 1.50 -17.36
CA LYS A 446 46.01 0.70 -17.22
C LYS A 446 45.97 -0.59 -18.04
N LEU A 447 44.83 -1.28 -18.09
CA LEU A 447 44.64 -2.46 -18.94
C LEU A 447 44.70 -2.10 -20.44
N ARG A 448 44.14 -0.95 -20.86
CA ARG A 448 44.28 -0.46 -22.24
C ARG A 448 45.72 -0.11 -22.60
N LEU A 449 46.48 0.47 -21.66
CA LEU A 449 47.92 0.72 -21.84
C LEU A 449 48.67 -0.61 -22.04
N LEU A 450 48.54 -1.55 -21.10
CA LEU A 450 49.14 -2.89 -21.21
C LEU A 450 48.74 -3.63 -22.49
N PHE A 451 47.46 -3.58 -22.88
CA PHE A 451 46.98 -4.23 -24.10
C PHE A 451 47.66 -3.66 -25.37
N THR A 452 47.99 -2.37 -25.35
CA THR A 452 48.71 -1.68 -26.43
C THR A 452 50.21 -1.96 -26.39
N GLU A 453 50.84 -1.91 -25.22
CA GLU A 453 52.28 -2.10 -25.02
C GLU A 453 52.73 -3.56 -25.20
N LEU A 454 51.94 -4.53 -24.72
CA LEU A 454 52.16 -5.97 -24.95
C LEU A 454 51.84 -6.40 -26.39
N GLY A 455 51.36 -5.48 -27.24
CA GLY A 455 51.20 -5.72 -28.66
C GLY A 455 50.23 -6.86 -29.00
N PHE A 456 49.12 -6.99 -28.25
CA PHE A 456 48.06 -7.96 -28.52
C PHE A 456 47.39 -7.67 -29.88
N LYS A 457 48.03 -8.12 -30.95
CA LYS A 457 47.42 -8.32 -32.28
C LYS A 457 46.11 -9.08 -32.08
N LYS A 458 45.11 -8.81 -32.94
CA LYS A 458 43.80 -9.48 -32.91
C LYS A 458 43.94 -10.99 -33.19
N TYR A 459 44.28 -11.73 -32.15
CA TYR A 459 44.17 -13.17 -32.05
C TYR A 459 43.46 -13.50 -30.73
N VAL A 460 42.19 -13.10 -30.67
CA VAL A 460 41.19 -13.86 -29.93
C VAL A 460 40.88 -15.06 -30.84
N PRO A 461 41.43 -16.27 -30.58
CA PRO A 461 40.94 -17.45 -31.28
C PRO A 461 39.44 -17.63 -30.99
N PRO A 462 38.64 -18.20 -31.90
CA PRO A 462 37.18 -18.31 -31.74
C PRO A 462 36.75 -19.41 -30.74
N VAL A 463 37.27 -19.36 -29.52
CA VAL A 463 37.03 -20.29 -28.38
C VAL A 463 35.66 -20.01 -27.71
N ILE A 464 34.66 -19.62 -28.52
CA ILE A 464 33.26 -19.46 -28.11
C ILE A 464 32.38 -20.49 -28.83
N ASN A 465 32.78 -21.01 -30.00
CA ASN A 465 31.96 -21.95 -30.79
C ASN A 465 32.50 -23.40 -30.85
N LYS A 466 33.71 -23.68 -30.35
CA LYS A 466 34.26 -25.06 -30.23
C LYS A 466 35.19 -25.21 -29.01
N ILE A 467 34.62 -25.11 -27.82
CA ILE A 467 35.11 -25.94 -26.69
C ILE A 467 34.54 -27.34 -26.91
N GLU A 468 35.31 -28.39 -26.62
CA GLU A 468 34.81 -29.77 -26.67
C GLU A 468 33.84 -30.03 -25.51
N ASN A 469 32.58 -29.65 -25.73
CA ASN A 469 31.49 -29.69 -24.73
C ASN A 469 31.44 -31.00 -23.93
N GLN A 470 31.77 -32.14 -24.54
CA GLN A 470 31.78 -33.45 -23.88
C GLN A 470 32.72 -33.51 -22.66
N LYS A 471 33.91 -32.91 -22.74
CA LYS A 471 34.87 -32.87 -21.61
C LYS A 471 34.42 -31.92 -20.51
N PHE A 472 33.79 -30.80 -20.88
CA PHE A 472 33.22 -29.84 -19.92
C PHE A 472 32.00 -30.44 -19.20
N TYR A 473 31.12 -31.14 -19.92
CA TYR A 473 29.97 -31.82 -19.31
C TYR A 473 30.40 -33.00 -18.43
N GLN A 474 31.41 -33.80 -18.80
CA GLN A 474 31.98 -34.83 -17.91
C GLN A 474 32.60 -34.25 -16.63
N TYR A 475 33.28 -33.11 -16.73
CA TYR A 475 33.81 -32.40 -15.56
C TYR A 475 32.69 -31.86 -14.65
N LEU A 476 31.59 -31.39 -15.23
CA LEU A 476 30.40 -31.00 -14.47
C LEU A 476 29.67 -32.20 -13.86
N GLU A 477 29.54 -33.33 -14.56
CA GLU A 477 28.95 -34.58 -14.04
C GLU A 477 29.75 -35.10 -12.83
N THR A 478 31.07 -35.04 -12.85
CA THR A 478 31.93 -35.43 -11.72
C THR A 478 31.90 -34.47 -10.53
N LEU A 479 31.24 -33.32 -10.65
CA LEU A 479 31.00 -32.35 -9.56
C LEU A 479 29.56 -32.41 -9.00
N VAL A 480 28.69 -33.31 -9.50
CA VAL A 480 27.34 -33.51 -8.97
C VAL A 480 27.37 -34.49 -7.78
N PRO A 481 26.78 -34.15 -6.61
CA PRO A 481 26.64 -35.09 -5.49
C PRO A 481 25.86 -36.35 -5.88
N GLN A 482 26.26 -37.51 -5.33
CA GLN A 482 25.71 -38.83 -5.70
C GLN A 482 24.21 -39.02 -5.40
N GLU A 483 23.62 -38.15 -4.58
CA GLU A 483 22.19 -38.16 -4.23
C GLU A 483 21.29 -37.56 -5.34
N ASN A 484 21.86 -36.83 -6.31
CA ASN A 484 21.12 -36.22 -7.41
C ASN A 484 20.78 -37.25 -8.52
N VAL A 485 19.70 -38.00 -8.33
CA VAL A 485 19.13 -38.89 -9.35
C VAL A 485 18.50 -38.07 -10.49
N ARG A 486 19.31 -37.70 -11.49
CA ARG A 486 18.81 -37.14 -12.75
C ARG A 486 18.11 -38.24 -13.57
N VAL A 487 16.78 -38.18 -13.61
CA VAL A 487 15.98 -38.94 -14.58
C VAL A 487 16.43 -38.53 -15.99
N ARG A 488 16.97 -39.48 -16.76
CA ARG A 488 17.20 -39.28 -18.20
C ARG A 488 15.85 -39.38 -18.90
N MET A 489 15.31 -38.24 -19.31
CA MET A 489 14.25 -38.21 -20.31
C MET A 489 14.83 -38.73 -21.63
N ILE A 490 14.65 -40.02 -21.88
CA ILE A 490 14.90 -40.62 -23.19
C ILE A 490 13.74 -40.13 -24.09
N LEU A 491 14.07 -39.48 -25.21
CA LEU A 491 13.10 -39.26 -26.27
C LEU A 491 13.04 -40.55 -27.09
N ASP A 492 12.27 -41.52 -26.62
CA ASP A 492 11.83 -42.66 -27.43
C ASP A 492 10.56 -42.26 -28.19
N ASP A 493 10.51 -42.55 -29.49
CA ASP A 493 9.34 -42.29 -30.34
C ASP A 493 8.19 -43.26 -29.97
N LEU A 494 7.29 -42.81 -29.11
CA LEU A 494 6.00 -43.44 -28.81
C LEU A 494 4.90 -42.38 -29.03
N SER A 495 4.22 -42.37 -30.17
CA SER A 495 3.10 -43.25 -30.56
C SER A 495 1.79 -42.91 -29.84
N GLU A 496 0.74 -42.63 -30.62
CA GLU A 496 -0.58 -42.16 -30.18
C GLU A 496 -1.27 -43.13 -29.18
N ALA A 497 -1.41 -42.71 -27.91
CA ALA A 497 -2.37 -43.26 -26.94
C ALA A 497 -2.58 -42.30 -25.74
N ASP A 498 -3.75 -42.43 -25.10
CA ASP A 498 -4.06 -41.96 -23.75
C ASP A 498 -3.84 -40.46 -23.43
N GLU A 499 -4.55 -39.60 -24.18
CA GLU A 499 -4.89 -38.23 -23.75
C GLU A 499 -5.89 -38.30 -22.57
N ILE A 500 -5.39 -38.40 -21.33
CA ILE A 500 -6.22 -38.48 -20.13
C ILE A 500 -6.85 -37.11 -19.85
N TYR A 501 -8.06 -36.92 -20.36
CA TYR A 501 -8.87 -35.72 -20.19
C TYR A 501 -9.38 -35.59 -18.73
N PHE A 502 -8.62 -34.89 -17.89
CA PHE A 502 -9.11 -34.45 -16.58
C PHE A 502 -10.07 -33.28 -16.76
N ASP A 503 -11.36 -33.62 -16.93
CA ASP A 503 -12.47 -32.66 -16.88
C ASP A 503 -12.47 -31.95 -15.51
N HIS A 504 -12.28 -30.63 -15.54
CA HIS A 504 -12.19 -29.76 -14.37
C HIS A 504 -13.28 -28.66 -14.40
N ASP A 505 -14.19 -28.70 -15.37
CA ASP A 505 -15.05 -27.57 -15.77
C ASP A 505 -16.39 -27.53 -15.00
N GLN A 506 -16.35 -27.52 -13.66
CA GLN A 506 -17.57 -27.30 -12.83
C GLN A 506 -17.43 -26.25 -11.71
N ASP A 507 -16.24 -26.01 -11.14
CA ASP A 507 -16.07 -25.12 -9.98
C ASP A 507 -15.53 -23.70 -10.31
N ASN A 508 -15.29 -23.37 -11.59
CA ASN A 508 -14.50 -22.20 -11.98
C ASN A 508 -15.26 -21.12 -12.79
N GLU A 509 -16.59 -21.01 -12.63
CA GLU A 509 -17.39 -19.91 -13.19
C GLU A 509 -16.99 -18.55 -12.58
N GLY A 510 -16.01 -17.86 -13.20
CA GLY A 510 -15.73 -16.45 -12.94
C GLY A 510 -14.26 -16.03 -12.95
N PHE A 511 -13.31 -16.97 -12.95
CA PHE A 511 -11.88 -16.66 -12.96
C PHE A 511 -11.23 -16.95 -14.32
N THR A 512 -10.48 -15.99 -14.85
CA THR A 512 -9.75 -16.17 -16.11
C THR A 512 -8.56 -17.11 -15.92
N THR A 513 -8.56 -18.20 -16.66
CA THR A 513 -7.54 -19.25 -16.56
C THR A 513 -6.22 -18.78 -17.18
N ARG A 514 -5.13 -19.42 -16.79
CA ARG A 514 -3.79 -19.14 -17.33
C ARG A 514 -3.74 -19.28 -18.86
N GLU A 515 -4.51 -20.22 -19.44
CA GLU A 515 -4.68 -20.33 -20.89
C GLU A 515 -5.49 -19.17 -21.50
N ASP A 516 -6.55 -18.68 -20.85
CA ASP A 516 -7.31 -17.51 -21.34
C ASP A 516 -6.44 -16.26 -21.42
N ILE A 517 -5.68 -15.99 -20.35
CA ILE A 517 -4.73 -14.88 -20.26
C ILE A 517 -3.66 -15.00 -21.36
N LYS A 518 -3.18 -16.21 -21.61
CA LYS A 518 -2.22 -16.51 -22.68
C LYS A 518 -2.84 -16.31 -24.06
N HIS A 519 -4.06 -16.78 -24.31
CA HIS A 519 -4.78 -16.62 -25.57
C HIS A 519 -5.07 -15.14 -25.85
N GLN A 520 -5.55 -14.40 -24.86
CA GLN A 520 -5.81 -12.96 -24.96
C GLN A 520 -4.52 -12.17 -25.22
N GLY A 521 -3.40 -12.55 -24.59
CA GLY A 521 -2.06 -12.02 -24.90
C GLY A 521 -1.62 -12.34 -26.34
N GLN A 522 -1.86 -13.57 -26.81
CA GLN A 522 -1.61 -13.99 -28.19
C GLN A 522 -2.44 -13.17 -29.19
N GLU A 523 -3.70 -12.89 -28.86
CA GLU A 523 -4.64 -12.13 -29.70
C GLU A 523 -4.27 -10.64 -29.77
N ILE A 524 -3.87 -10.04 -28.64
CA ILE A 524 -3.29 -8.68 -28.60
C ILE A 524 -2.04 -8.61 -29.49
N LEU A 525 -1.12 -9.57 -29.38
CA LEU A 525 0.08 -9.64 -30.23
C LEU A 525 -0.30 -9.73 -31.72
N ASN A 526 -1.24 -10.61 -32.06
CA ASN A 526 -1.77 -10.79 -33.41
C ASN A 526 -2.53 -9.56 -33.94
N SER A 527 -3.06 -8.70 -33.06
CA SER A 527 -3.68 -7.42 -33.44
C SER A 527 -2.62 -6.37 -33.81
N LEU A 528 -1.50 -6.35 -33.09
CA LEU A 528 -0.40 -5.39 -33.27
C LEU A 528 0.48 -5.70 -34.49
N VAL A 529 0.64 -6.98 -34.83
CA VAL A 529 1.47 -7.43 -35.97
C VAL A 529 0.78 -7.24 -37.33
N LYS A 530 -0.56 -7.04 -37.39
CA LYS A 530 -1.29 -6.85 -38.64
C LYS A 530 -0.98 -5.49 -39.29
N PRO A 531 -0.42 -5.43 -40.52
CA PRO A 531 -0.08 -4.17 -41.18
C PRO A 531 -1.34 -3.37 -41.54
N LYS A 532 -1.36 -2.08 -41.18
CA LYS A 532 -2.49 -1.16 -41.43
C LYS A 532 -2.77 -1.02 -42.94
N LYS A 533 -3.86 -1.64 -43.42
CA LYS A 533 -4.35 -1.46 -44.80
C LYS A 533 -4.60 0.03 -45.09
N LYS A 534 -3.98 0.56 -46.15
CA LYS A 534 -4.24 1.93 -46.63
C LYS A 534 -5.71 2.06 -47.06
N LYS A 535 -6.42 3.07 -46.54
CA LYS A 535 -7.81 3.37 -46.97
C LYS A 535 -7.82 3.74 -48.46
N GLY A 536 -8.72 3.10 -49.22
CA GLY A 536 -8.92 3.40 -50.64
C GLY A 536 -9.45 4.82 -50.85
N ARG A 537 -8.90 5.51 -51.84
CA ARG A 537 -9.31 6.87 -52.25
C ARG A 537 -10.63 6.78 -53.02
N LYS A 538 -11.73 7.28 -52.44
CA LYS A 538 -13.02 7.35 -53.16
C LYS A 538 -12.84 8.18 -54.45
N ARG A 539 -13.28 7.63 -55.58
CA ARG A 539 -13.79 8.43 -56.70
C ARG A 539 -15.24 8.79 -56.35
N ASN A 540 -15.59 10.05 -56.52
CA ASN A 540 -16.99 10.43 -56.72
C ASN A 540 -17.34 10.23 -58.21
N PRO A 541 -18.63 10.10 -58.57
CA PRO A 541 -19.09 10.36 -59.93
C PRO A 541 -18.83 11.82 -60.33
#